data_AF-A0A849QY84-F1
#
_entry.id   AF-A0A849QY84-F1
#
_cell.length_a   1.000
_cell.length_b   1.000
_cell.length_c   1.000
_cell.angle_alpha   90.00
_cell.angle_beta   90.00
_cell.angle_gamma   90.00
#
_symmetry.space_group_name_H-M   'P 1'
#
loop_
_entity.id
_entity.type
_entity.pdbx_description
1 polymer ?
#
loop_
_entity_poly.entity_id
_entity_poly.type
_entity_poly.pdbx_seq_one_letter_code
_entity_poly.pdbx_strand_id
1 'polypeptide(L)' 'MIKKQGILIGIALVFLFTGIALATTSSATLHVIIYAFDQNPAGSDEGNEWVTIHNPSNKSVDIGNWTFESTHGTTVID' A
#
# COMPACT_ATOMS: atom_id res chain seq x y z
N MET A 1 4.58 -52.88 -2.89
CA MET A 1 4.61 -51.64 -3.72
C MET A 1 3.89 -50.45 -3.08
N ILE A 2 3.16 -50.62 -1.96
CA ILE A 2 2.25 -49.58 -1.39
C ILE A 2 2.96 -48.58 -0.45
N LYS A 3 3.97 -49.03 0.31
CA LYS A 3 4.69 -48.16 1.29
C LYS A 3 5.51 -47.05 0.63
N LYS A 4 6.17 -47.35 -0.50
CA LYS A 4 7.02 -46.37 -1.21
C LYS A 4 6.19 -45.28 -1.90
N GLN A 5 4.99 -45.61 -2.39
CA GLN A 5 4.09 -44.65 -3.01
C GLN A 5 3.41 -43.74 -1.99
N GLY A 6 3.05 -44.24 -0.81
CA GLY A 6 2.53 -43.41 0.29
C GLY A 6 3.52 -42.34 0.77
N ILE A 7 4.81 -42.69 0.85
CA ILE A 7 5.88 -41.74 1.19
C ILE A 7 6.01 -40.67 0.10
N LEU A 8 5.96 -41.06 -1.18
CA LEU A 8 6.10 -40.14 -2.30
C LEU A 8 4.95 -39.13 -2.39
N ILE A 9 3.71 -39.57 -2.11
CA ILE A 9 2.53 -38.70 -2.06
C ILE A 9 2.62 -37.75 -0.87
N GLY A 10 3.06 -38.22 0.30
CA GLY A 10 3.27 -37.35 1.46
C GLY A 10 4.29 -36.25 1.20
N ILE A 11 5.40 -36.58 0.55
CA ILE A 11 6.43 -35.61 0.13
C ILE A 11 5.84 -34.61 -0.88
N ALA A 12 5.09 -35.08 -1.89
CA ALA A 12 4.47 -34.21 -2.88
C ALA A 12 3.45 -33.24 -2.26
N LEU A 13 2.66 -33.69 -1.27
CA LEU A 13 1.72 -32.84 -0.54
C LEU A 13 2.44 -31.80 0.31
N VAL A 14 3.52 -32.17 1.00
CA VAL A 14 4.35 -31.21 1.75
C VAL A 14 4.88 -30.12 0.81
N PHE A 15 5.44 -30.50 -0.35
CA PHE A 15 5.91 -29.53 -1.35
C PHE A 15 4.78 -28.66 -1.93
N LEU A 16 3.57 -29.20 -2.10
CA LEU A 16 2.41 -28.45 -2.57
C LEU A 16 1.97 -27.40 -1.54
N PHE A 17 1.88 -27.77 -0.26
CA PHE A 17 1.49 -26.84 0.81
C PHE A 17 2.59 -25.81 1.14
N THR A 18 3.88 -26.19 1.07
CA THR A 18 4.98 -25.22 1.26
C THR A 18 5.18 -24.31 0.05
N GLY A 19 4.93 -24.81 -1.16
CA GLY A 19 5.09 -24.04 -2.40
C GLY A 19 4.07 -22.92 -2.55
N ILE A 20 2.82 -23.17 -2.11
CA ILE A 20 1.74 -22.15 -2.14
C ILE A 20 2.01 -21.03 -1.12
N ALA A 21 2.57 -21.34 0.05
CA ALA A 21 2.88 -20.33 1.08
C ALA A 21 3.98 -19.34 0.64
N LEU A 22 4.95 -19.79 -0.17
CA LEU A 22 6.08 -18.96 -0.61
C LEU A 22 5.73 -18.02 -1.78
N ALA A 23 4.60 -18.24 -2.47
CA ALA A 23 4.20 -17.46 -3.65
C ALA A 23 3.49 -16.13 -3.33
N THR A 24 3.42 -15.72 -2.07
CA THR A 24 2.72 -14.49 -1.64
C THR A 24 3.66 -13.30 -1.43
N THR A 25 4.52 -12.98 -2.39
CA THR A 25 5.23 -11.70 -2.38
C THR A 25 4.33 -10.63 -3.01
N SER A 26 3.31 -10.18 -2.26
CA SER A 26 2.58 -8.97 -2.64
C SER A 26 3.57 -7.80 -2.56
N SER A 27 3.92 -7.23 -3.71
CA SER A 27 4.69 -5.99 -3.80
C SER A 27 3.79 -4.84 -3.39
N ALA A 28 3.61 -4.66 -2.08
CA ALA A 28 2.92 -3.49 -1.55
C ALA A 28 3.66 -2.23 -2.05
N THR A 29 2.92 -1.25 -2.57
CA THR A 29 3.46 0.10 -2.80
C THR A 29 3.98 0.61 -1.45
N LEU A 30 5.29 0.82 -1.31
CA LEU A 30 5.90 1.15 -0.02
C LEU A 30 5.87 2.64 0.31
N HIS A 31 5.12 3.44 -0.46
CA HIS A 31 5.10 4.88 -0.32
C HIS A 31 3.73 5.34 0.18
N VAL A 32 3.75 6.29 1.11
CA VAL A 32 2.57 7.02 1.57
C VAL A 32 2.00 7.82 0.39
N ILE A 33 0.69 7.82 0.23
CA ILE A 33 0.00 8.53 -0.85
C ILE A 33 -0.92 9.61 -0.31
N ILE A 34 -1.13 10.66 -1.10
CA ILE A 34 -2.29 11.56 -0.95
C ILE A 34 -3.48 10.84 -1.60
N TYR A 35 -4.46 10.44 -0.80
CA TYR A 35 -5.63 9.70 -1.26
C TYR A 35 -6.72 10.63 -1.81
N ALA A 36 -6.94 11.75 -1.13
CA ALA A 36 -7.90 12.76 -1.52
C ALA A 36 -7.52 14.09 -0.88
N PHE A 37 -7.97 15.20 -1.45
CA PHE A 37 -7.81 16.52 -0.89
C PHE A 37 -8.91 17.43 -1.42
N ASP A 38 -9.19 18.50 -0.68
CA ASP A 38 -9.98 19.62 -1.16
C ASP A 38 -9.25 20.92 -0.86
N GLN A 39 -9.15 21.77 -1.87
CA GLN A 39 -8.57 23.08 -1.74
C GLN A 39 -9.69 24.06 -1.46
N ASN A 40 -9.45 25.03 -0.59
CA ASN A 40 -10.42 26.07 -0.27
C ASN A 40 -9.99 27.36 -0.98
N PRO A 41 -10.33 27.52 -2.27
CA PRO A 41 -10.09 28.80 -2.94
C PRO A 41 -10.83 29.92 -2.19
N ALA A 42 -10.34 31.15 -2.32
CA ALA A 42 -10.94 32.31 -1.66
C ALA A 42 -12.46 32.37 -1.93
N GLY A 43 -13.27 32.44 -0.87
CA GLY A 43 -14.72 32.36 -0.95
C GLY A 43 -15.36 32.35 0.44
N SER A 44 -16.68 32.18 0.49
CA SER A 44 -17.45 32.19 1.75
C SER A 44 -17.26 30.95 2.62
N ASP A 45 -16.48 29.98 2.15
CA ASP A 45 -16.35 28.66 2.75
C ASP A 45 -15.03 28.47 3.50
N GLU A 46 -14.66 29.47 4.32
CA GLU A 46 -13.41 29.46 5.09
C GLU A 46 -13.29 28.21 5.99
N GLY A 47 -12.08 27.62 6.02
CA GLY A 47 -11.77 26.49 6.90
C GLY A 47 -12.04 25.09 6.34
N ASN A 48 -12.47 24.96 5.07
CA ASN A 48 -12.77 23.65 4.46
C ASN A 48 -11.60 23.02 3.67
N GLU A 49 -10.37 23.45 3.90
CA GLU A 49 -9.18 22.79 3.34
C GLU A 49 -8.87 21.49 4.07
N TRP A 50 -8.69 20.41 3.31
CA TRP A 50 -8.30 19.13 3.90
C TRP A 50 -7.47 18.28 2.94
N VAL A 51 -6.67 17.39 3.52
CA VAL A 51 -5.91 16.35 2.81
C VAL A 51 -6.08 15.03 3.56
N THR A 52 -6.28 13.95 2.81
CA THR A 52 -6.30 12.58 3.32
C THR A 52 -5.04 11.86 2.86
N ILE A 53 -4.31 11.32 3.82
CA ILE A 53 -3.06 10.58 3.60
C ILE A 53 -3.31 9.11 3.88
N HIS A 54 -2.81 8.22 3.01
CA HIS A 54 -2.94 6.78 3.19
C HIS A 54 -1.59 6.09 3.14
N ASN A 55 -1.31 5.26 4.14
CA ASN A 55 -0.21 4.31 4.13
C ASN A 55 -0.76 2.92 3.77
N PRO A 56 -0.52 2.42 2.54
CA PRO A 56 -1.00 1.11 2.10
C PRO A 56 -0.16 -0.06 2.66
N SER A 57 0.92 0.22 3.40
CA SER A 57 1.79 -0.80 3.98
C SER A 57 1.32 -1.24 5.37
N ASN A 58 1.81 -2.40 5.81
CA ASN A 58 1.61 -2.92 7.16
C ASN A 58 2.68 -2.45 8.17
N LYS A 59 3.49 -1.45 7.81
CA LYS A 59 4.55 -0.90 8.64
C LYS A 59 4.21 0.55 9.01
N SER A 60 4.57 0.95 10.22
CA SER A 60 4.51 2.37 10.61
C SER A 60 5.46 3.20 9.76
N VAL A 61 5.02 4.41 9.41
CA VAL A 61 5.83 5.42 8.72
C VAL A 61 5.89 6.65 9.62
N ASP A 62 7.08 7.16 9.87
CA ASP A 62 7.28 8.45 10.54
C ASP A 62 7.08 9.58 9.53
N ILE A 63 6.11 10.43 9.79
CA ILE A 63 5.78 11.62 9.00
C ILE A 63 6.20 12.91 9.70
N GLY A 64 6.99 12.81 10.77
CA GLY A 64 7.57 13.96 11.46
C GLY A 64 8.34 14.84 10.47
N ASN A 65 8.10 16.15 10.54
CA ASN A 65 8.70 17.18 9.68
C ASN A 65 8.28 17.12 8.19
N TRP A 66 7.27 16.34 7.82
CA TRP A 66 6.69 16.45 6.48
C TRP A 66 5.93 17.78 6.35
N THR A 67 6.05 18.40 5.18
CA THR A 67 5.30 19.61 4.82
C THR A 67 4.35 19.30 3.67
N PHE A 68 3.19 19.97 3.66
CA PHE A 68 2.28 19.98 2.53
C PHE A 68 2.42 21.30 1.81
N GLU A 69 2.65 21.24 0.51
CA GLU A 69 2.69 22.40 -0.36
C GLU A 69 1.65 22.23 -1.46
N SER A 70 1.03 23.34 -1.82
CA SER A 70 0.12 23.43 -2.94
C SER A 70 0.49 24.64 -3.77
N THR A 71 0.32 24.54 -5.09
CA THR A 71 0.61 25.63 -6.02
C THR A 71 -0.49 26.69 -6.06
N HIS A 72 -1.50 26.60 -5.17
CA HIS A 72 -2.69 27.45 -5.06
C HIS A 72 -2.74 28.65 -6.03
N GLY A 73 -3.63 28.59 -7.03
CA GLY A 73 -3.82 29.69 -7.99
C GLY A 73 -2.69 29.88 -9.01
N THR A 74 -1.64 29.08 -8.96
CA THR A 74 -0.55 29.07 -9.94
C THR A 74 -0.67 27.82 -10.81
N THR A 75 -1.03 28.01 -12.08
CA THR A 75 -0.94 26.93 -13.08
C THR A 75 0.52 26.58 -13.28
N VAL A 76 0.94 25.40 -12.82
CA VAL A 76 2.23 24.83 -13.20
C VAL A 76 2.02 24.11 -14.52
N ILE A 77 2.57 24.68 -15.58
CA ILE A 77 2.70 24.02 -16.89
C ILE A 77 3.95 23.13 -16.81
N ASP A 78 3.76 21.82 -16.96
CA ASP A 78 4.86 20.86 -17.12
C ASP A 78 5.44 20.87 -18.54
#